data_AF-A0A8J7T5Y2-F1
#
_entry.id   AF-A0A8J7T5Y2-F1
#
_cell.length_a   1.000
_cell.length_b   1.000
_cell.length_c   1.000
_cell.angle_alpha   90.00
_cell.angle_beta   90.00
_cell.angle_gamma   90.00
#
_symmetry.space_group_name_H-M   'P 1'
#
loop_
_entity.id
_entity.type
_entity.pdbx_description
1 polymer ?
#
loop_
_entity_poly.entity_id
_entity_poly.type
_entity_poly.pdbx_seq_one_letter_code
_entity_poly.pdbx_strand_id
1 'polypeptide(L)'
;MELINSREDFHRVLGETISIVQQFNSETPGFPPFVEILRELELMAGWTKNGRTPTKKERESIYVGLIAVRELDTDPDPGIQDLCNRLHELNAYFEDWPEDDTAVKV
;
A
#
# COMPACT_ATOMS: atom_id res chain seq x y z
N MET A 1 13.46 5.78 2.22
CA MET A 1 13.41 5.80 3.70
C MET A 1 12.40 4.72 4.02
N GLU A 2 12.80 3.58 4.56
CA GLU A 2 11.86 2.46 4.75
C GLU A 2 10.83 2.81 5.83
N LEU A 3 9.57 2.99 5.42
CA LEU A 3 8.41 3.27 6.27
C LEU A 3 7.88 2.01 6.96
N ILE A 4 8.15 0.83 6.40
CA ILE A 4 7.59 -0.46 6.84
C ILE A 4 8.72 -1.45 7.18
N ASN A 5 8.92 -1.68 8.48
CA ASN A 5 9.90 -2.65 8.99
C ASN A 5 9.26 -3.76 9.84
N SER A 6 7.95 -3.67 10.07
CA SER A 6 7.21 -4.56 10.96
C SER A 6 5.75 -4.69 10.52
N ARG A 7 5.04 -5.68 11.06
CA ARG A 7 3.60 -5.82 10.84
C ARG A 7 2.82 -4.61 11.35
N GLU A 8 3.26 -4.05 12.48
CA GLU A 8 2.68 -2.85 13.06
C GLU A 8 2.84 -1.65 12.13
N ASP A 9 4.05 -1.44 11.59
CA ASP A 9 4.28 -0.39 10.60
C ASP A 9 3.43 -0.58 9.36
N PHE A 10 3.31 -1.82 8.86
CA PHE A 10 2.48 -2.13 7.71
C PHE A 10 1.03 -1.67 7.95
N HIS A 11 0.43 -2.04 9.07
CA HIS A 11 -0.95 -1.65 9.37
C HIS A 11 -1.11 -0.15 9.58
N ARG A 12 -0.14 0.50 10.24
CA ARG A 12 -0.13 1.96 10.43
C ARG A 12 -0.05 2.68 9.08
N VAL A 13 0.94 2.34 8.25
CA VAL A 13 1.15 2.94 6.93
C VAL A 13 -0.03 2.64 6.00
N LEU A 14 -0.63 1.45 6.08
CA LEU A 14 -1.81 1.10 5.30
C LEU A 14 -3.01 2.00 5.65
N GLY A 15 -3.28 2.19 6.94
CA GLY A 15 -4.38 3.06 7.39
C GLY A 15 -4.17 4.54 7.04
N GLU A 16 -2.94 5.05 7.20
CA GLU A 16 -2.57 6.40 6.78
C GLU A 16 -2.75 6.57 5.26
N THR A 17 -2.26 5.61 4.48
CA THR A 17 -2.33 5.66 3.01
C THR A 17 -3.77 5.60 2.50
N ILE A 18 -4.64 4.77 3.09
CA ILE A 18 -6.07 4.77 2.76
C ILE A 18 -6.67 6.17 2.97
N SER A 19 -6.36 6.81 4.09
CA SER A 19 -6.88 8.15 4.41
C SER A 19 -6.40 9.20 3.40
N ILE A 20 -5.12 9.13 2.99
CA ILE A 20 -4.52 10.01 1.97
C ILE A 20 -5.21 9.83 0.62
N VAL A 21 -5.40 8.58 0.15
CA VAL A 21 -6.03 8.33 -1.14
C VAL A 21 -7.51 8.75 -1.13
N GLN A 22 -8.21 8.57 0.00
CA GLN A 22 -9.57 9.10 0.16
C GLN A 22 -9.62 10.62 0.03
N GLN A 23 -8.64 11.33 0.61
CA GLN A 23 -8.53 12.78 0.46
C GLN A 23 -8.32 13.17 -1.00
N PHE A 24 -7.33 12.59 -1.69
CA PHE A 24 -7.07 12.88 -3.10
C PHE A 24 -8.28 12.56 -3.99
N ASN A 25 -8.98 11.45 -3.74
CA ASN A 25 -10.19 11.11 -4.47
C ASN A 25 -11.35 12.08 -4.19
N SER A 26 -11.40 12.71 -3.02
CA SER A 26 -12.40 13.76 -2.72
C SER A 26 -12.11 15.08 -3.43
N GLU A 27 -10.82 15.39 -3.63
CA GLU A 27 -10.35 16.59 -4.32
C GLU A 27 -10.42 16.42 -5.85
N THR A 28 -10.25 15.19 -6.35
CA THR A 28 -10.40 14.82 -7.76
C THR A 28 -11.37 13.65 -7.94
N PRO A 29 -12.68 13.86 -7.77
CA PRO A 29 -13.67 12.79 -7.89
C PRO A 29 -13.68 12.16 -9.28
N GLY A 30 -13.68 10.83 -9.31
CA GLY A 30 -13.84 10.07 -10.55
C GLY A 30 -12.54 9.82 -11.31
N PHE A 31 -11.37 10.10 -10.72
CA PHE A 31 -10.10 9.63 -11.26
C PHE A 31 -9.96 8.12 -11.03
N PRO A 32 -10.01 7.28 -12.08
CA PRO A 32 -10.09 5.82 -11.91
C PRO A 32 -8.95 5.19 -11.12
N PRO A 33 -7.68 5.64 -11.24
CA PRO A 33 -6.57 5.08 -10.46
C PRO A 33 -6.78 5.15 -8.94
N PHE A 34 -7.31 6.25 -8.39
CA PHE A 34 -7.54 6.34 -6.95
C PHE A 34 -8.60 5.37 -6.44
N VAL A 35 -9.63 5.09 -7.25
CA VAL A 35 -10.66 4.10 -6.91
C VAL A 35 -10.05 2.70 -6.84
N GLU A 36 -9.21 2.34 -7.82
CA GLU A 36 -8.57 1.03 -7.86
C GLU A 36 -7.53 0.87 -6.74
N ILE A 37 -6.74 1.91 -6.48
CA ILE A 37 -5.81 1.93 -5.34
C ILE A 37 -6.54 1.71 -4.03
N LEU A 38 -7.64 2.44 -3.76
CA LEU A 38 -8.44 2.25 -2.54
C LEU A 38 -8.96 0.82 -2.41
N ARG A 39 -9.47 0.25 -3.50
CA ARG A 39 -9.96 -1.13 -3.53
C ARG A 39 -8.89 -2.11 -3.10
N GLU A 40 -7.67 -1.99 -3.62
CA GLU A 40 -6.57 -2.88 -3.29
C GLU A 40 -6.06 -2.70 -1.85
N LEU A 41 -5.97 -1.46 -1.36
CA LEU A 41 -5.59 -1.19 0.03
C LEU A 41 -6.64 -1.74 1.02
N GLU A 42 -7.92 -1.64 0.70
CA GLU A 42 -8.99 -2.25 1.51
C GLU A 42 -8.94 -3.78 1.50
N LEU A 43 -8.57 -4.41 0.37
CA LEU A 43 -8.33 -5.84 0.31
C LEU A 43 -7.15 -6.26 1.21
N MET A 44 -6.03 -5.55 1.15
CA MET A 44 -4.91 -5.76 2.06
C MET A 44 -5.36 -5.69 3.53
N ALA A 45 -6.12 -4.65 3.89
CA ALA A 45 -6.62 -4.47 5.25
C ALA A 45 -7.57 -5.61 5.67
N GLY A 46 -8.45 -6.04 4.77
CA GLY A 46 -9.39 -7.13 5.01
C GLY A 46 -8.71 -8.48 5.20
N TRP A 47 -7.71 -8.80 4.38
CA TRP A 47 -7.00 -10.08 4.42
C TRP A 47 -6.04 -10.21 5.60
N THR A 48 -5.64 -9.10 6.19
CA THR A 48 -4.68 -9.05 7.30
C THR A 48 -5.34 -8.77 8.66
N LYS A 49 -6.65 -8.56 8.65
CA LYS A 49 -7.45 -8.25 9.84
C LYS A 49 -7.29 -9.34 10.92
N ASN A 50 -7.22 -8.90 12.18
CA ASN A 50 -7.09 -9.77 13.36
C ASN A 50 -5.84 -10.68 13.32
N GLY A 51 -4.75 -10.23 12.69
CA GLY A 51 -3.50 -10.99 12.62
C GLY A 51 -3.55 -12.16 11.63
N ARG A 52 -4.53 -12.16 10.71
CA ARG A 52 -4.61 -13.16 9.65
C ARG A 52 -3.41 -12.99 8.70
N THR A 53 -2.82 -14.10 8.29
CA THR A 53 -1.85 -14.16 7.20
C THR A 53 -2.59 -14.27 5.85
N PRO A 54 -2.34 -13.38 4.89
CA PRO A 54 -2.88 -13.49 3.53
C PRO A 54 -2.24 -14.67 2.82
N THR A 55 -3.03 -15.35 1.99
CA THR A 55 -2.54 -16.43 1.15
C THR A 55 -1.62 -15.89 0.06
N LYS A 56 -0.77 -16.76 -0.51
CA LYS A 56 0.06 -16.39 -1.67
C LYS A 56 -0.76 -15.82 -2.83
N LYS A 57 -1.92 -16.42 -3.12
CA LYS A 57 -2.81 -15.95 -4.19
C LYS A 57 -3.40 -14.56 -3.91
N GLU A 58 -3.75 -14.28 -2.66
CA GLU A 58 -4.22 -12.94 -2.25
C GLU A 58 -3.10 -11.91 -2.45
N ARG A 59 -1.86 -12.23 -2.05
CA ARG A 59 -0.68 -11.39 -2.26
C ARG A 59 -0.39 -11.10 -3.74
N GLU A 60 -0.36 -12.13 -4.58
CA GLU A 60 -0.10 -12.01 -6.02
C GLU A 60 -1.22 -11.31 -6.82
N SER A 61 -2.36 -11.02 -6.17
CA SER A 61 -3.50 -10.35 -6.80
C SER A 61 -3.56 -8.84 -6.56
N ILE A 62 -2.59 -8.30 -5.81
CA ILE A 62 -2.39 -6.87 -5.63
C ILE A 62 -1.43 -6.36 -6.70
N TYR A 63 -1.74 -5.20 -7.27
CA TYR A 63 -0.95 -4.52 -8.30
C TYR A 63 -0.72 -3.03 -7.99
N VAL A 64 -0.96 -2.59 -6.74
CA VAL A 64 -0.94 -1.18 -6.36
C VAL A 64 0.38 -0.49 -6.67
N GLY A 65 1.51 -1.21 -6.54
CA GLY A 65 2.82 -0.70 -6.95
C GLY A 65 2.90 -0.44 -8.45
N LEU A 66 2.28 -1.28 -9.29
CA LEU A 66 2.24 -1.08 -10.74
C LEU A 66 1.34 0.09 -11.13
N ILE A 67 0.21 0.28 -10.42
CA ILE A 67 -0.67 1.43 -10.63
C ILE A 67 0.07 2.72 -10.30
N ALA A 68 0.83 2.75 -9.20
CA ALA A 68 1.65 3.90 -8.81
C ALA A 68 2.64 4.31 -9.92
N VAL A 69 3.43 3.36 -10.46
CA VAL A 69 4.39 3.64 -11.56
C VAL A 69 3.68 4.23 -12.78
N ARG A 70 2.56 3.62 -13.18
CA ARG A 70 1.93 3.94 -14.47
C ARG A 70 1.15 5.24 -14.44
N GLU A 71 0.48 5.52 -13.33
CA GLU A 71 -0.55 6.56 -13.28
C GLU A 71 -0.12 7.77 -12.47
N LEU A 72 0.81 7.62 -11.53
CA LEU A 72 1.12 8.64 -10.52
C LEU A 72 2.60 9.10 -10.53
N ASP A 73 3.54 8.23 -10.90
CA ASP A 73 4.99 8.46 -10.75
C ASP A 73 5.53 9.67 -11.53
N THR A 74 4.82 10.09 -12.57
CA THR A 74 5.19 11.28 -13.38
C THR A 74 4.59 12.59 -12.89
N ASP A 75 3.69 12.55 -11.90
CA ASP A 75 3.07 13.75 -11.35
C ASP A 75 4.07 14.52 -10.48
N PRO A 76 4.33 15.82 -10.73
CA PRO A 76 5.30 16.59 -9.97
C PRO A 76 4.81 16.99 -8.56
N ASP A 77 3.54 16.76 -8.21
CA ASP A 77 3.02 17.08 -6.89
C ASP A 77 3.74 16.26 -5.80
N PRO A 78 4.36 16.92 -4.79
CA PRO A 78 5.11 16.22 -3.74
C PRO A 78 4.25 15.25 -2.91
N GLY A 79 2.96 15.52 -2.74
CA GLY A 79 2.03 14.64 -2.05
C GLY A 79 1.72 13.38 -2.87
N ILE A 80 1.62 13.51 -4.19
CA ILE A 80 1.49 12.34 -5.09
C ILE A 80 2.77 11.50 -5.09
N GLN A 81 3.94 12.14 -5.07
CA GLN A 81 5.22 11.43 -4.97
C GLN A 81 5.39 10.69 -3.63
N ASP A 82 4.97 11.29 -2.50
CA ASP A 82 4.94 10.60 -1.20
C ASP A 82 3.97 9.40 -1.24
N LEU A 83 2.80 9.59 -1.83
CA LEU A 83 1.83 8.51 -2.04
C LEU A 83 2.42 7.37 -2.86
N CYS A 84 3.09 7.64 -3.98
CA CYS A 84 3.76 6.62 -4.80
C CYS A 84 4.72 5.77 -3.97
N ASN A 85 5.59 6.41 -3.18
CA ASN A 85 6.54 5.71 -2.32
C ASN A 85 5.83 4.80 -1.31
N ARG A 86 4.77 5.28 -0.65
CA ARG A 86 3.96 4.48 0.27
C ARG A 86 3.34 3.26 -0.41
N LEU A 87 2.77 3.44 -1.60
CA LEU A 87 2.15 2.35 -2.36
C LEU A 87 3.19 1.29 -2.77
N HIS A 88 4.40 1.71 -3.14
CA HIS A 88 5.50 0.80 -3.43
C HIS A 88 5.93 -0.02 -2.22
N GLU A 89 6.11 0.63 -1.08
CA GLU A 89 6.52 -0.06 0.14
C GLU A 89 5.44 -1.00 0.66
N LEU A 90 4.17 -0.59 0.63
CA LEU A 90 3.04 -1.45 0.97
C LEU A 90 2.98 -2.66 0.05
N ASN A 91 3.15 -2.46 -1.27
CA ASN A 91 3.16 -3.56 -2.22
C ASN A 91 4.31 -4.54 -1.95
N ALA A 92 5.53 -4.03 -1.76
CA ALA A 92 6.71 -4.84 -1.52
C ALA A 92 6.58 -5.66 -0.22
N TYR A 93 6.18 -5.02 0.88
CA TYR A 93 5.99 -5.71 2.15
C TYR A 93 4.84 -6.72 2.09
N PHE A 94 3.73 -6.37 1.42
CA PHE A 94 2.60 -7.27 1.27
C PHE A 94 2.93 -8.48 0.40
N GLU A 95 3.72 -8.29 -0.67
CA GLU A 95 4.17 -9.35 -1.57
C GLU A 95 5.09 -10.32 -0.87
N ASP A 96 6.09 -9.85 -0.12
CA ASP A 96 7.02 -10.72 0.62
C ASP A 96 6.35 -11.37 1.83
N TRP A 97 5.58 -10.57 2.58
CA TRP A 97 4.92 -10.91 3.84
C TRP A 97 5.86 -11.65 4.80
N PRO A 98 6.95 -10.98 5.26
CA PRO A 98 7.97 -11.62 6.07
C PRO A 98 7.37 -12.12 7.39
N GLU A 99 7.93 -13.21 7.93
CA GLU A 99 7.64 -13.63 9.30
C GLU A 99 8.20 -12.58 10.26
N ASP A 100 7.46 -12.24 11.31
CA ASP A 100 7.86 -11.16 12.24
C ASP A 100 9.22 -11.44 12.95
N ASP A 101 9.76 -12.65 12.82
CA ASP A 101 11.02 -13.14 13.41
C ASP A 101 12.26 -13.04 12.48
N THR A 102 12.11 -12.49 11.26
CA THR A 102 13.27 -12.18 10.38
C THR A 102 13.77 -10.74 10.50
N ALA A 103 13.19 -9.94 11.39
CA ALA A 103 13.81 -8.71 11.86
C ALA A 103 15.01 -9.05 12.78
N VAL A 104 16.15 -9.29 12.12
CA VAL A 104 17.56 -9.27 12.58
C VAL A 104 18.29 -10.53 12.11
N LYS A 105 19.11 -10.35 11.07
CA LYS A 105 20.54 -10.71 11.16
C LYS A 105 21.38 -10.12 10.02
N VAL A 106 22.26 -9.21 10.47
CA VAL A 106 23.55 -8.73 9.93
C VAL A 106 23.51 -7.68 8.82
#